data_AF-A0A0F8YS17-F1
#
_entry.id   AF-A0A0F8YS17-F1
#
_cell.length_a   1.000
_cell.length_b   1.000
_cell.length_c   1.000
_cell.angle_alpha   90.00
_cell.angle_beta   90.00
_cell.angle_gamma   90.00
#
_symmetry.space_group_name_H-M   'P 1'
#
loop_
_entity.id
_entity.type
_entity.pdbx_description
1 polymer ?
#
loop_
_entity_poly.entity_id
_entity_poly.type
_entity_poly.pdbx_seq_one_letter_code
_entity_poly.pdbx_strand_id
1 'polypeptide(L)'
;MKEPVDHILRPQLPWRFDAGITECGYDASKVKTLTREDFFARLKELGQRRTAMLTCMTCSDTARRWGTWGDDPRKALEREIQWECGYRRTDRGVQLRDELFAAAALIEAHRDEFDAFISETEQRREWNKKKAEAAAAKQRHSREPGGL
;
A
#
# COMPACT_ATOMS: atom_id res chain seq x y z
N MET A 1 -32.39 4.02 14.72
CA MET A 1 -31.11 3.33 14.98
C MET A 1 -30.37 3.32 13.65
N LYS A 2 -29.22 4.00 13.50
CA LYS A 2 -28.50 4.04 12.22
C LYS A 2 -27.92 2.64 11.99
N GLU A 3 -28.28 1.98 10.89
CA GLU A 3 -27.72 0.66 10.58
C GLU A 3 -26.19 0.75 10.61
N PRO A 4 -25.49 -0.17 11.32
CA PRO A 4 -24.05 -0.11 11.40
C PRO A 4 -23.45 -0.43 10.03
N VAL A 5 -22.82 0.58 9.42
CA VAL A 5 -22.05 0.43 8.19
C VAL A 5 -20.76 -0.34 8.47
N ASP A 6 -20.25 -1.05 7.48
CA ASP A 6 -18.96 -1.71 7.60
C ASP A 6 -17.82 -0.70 7.48
N HIS A 7 -16.71 -0.95 8.17
CA HIS A 7 -15.50 -0.13 8.14
C HIS A 7 -14.34 -0.88 7.48
N ILE A 8 -13.50 -0.18 6.74
CA ILE A 8 -12.36 -0.81 6.06
C ILE A 8 -11.19 -0.86 7.04
N LEU A 9 -10.62 -2.04 7.24
CA LEU A 9 -9.40 -2.23 8.01
C LEU A 9 -8.26 -1.48 7.32
N ARG A 10 -7.51 -0.70 8.09
CA ARG A 10 -6.33 0.00 7.60
C ARG A 10 -5.21 -1.01 7.32
N PRO A 11 -4.62 -1.02 6.11
CA PRO A 11 -3.42 -1.79 5.83
C PRO A 11 -2.30 -1.39 6.80
N GLN A 12 -1.67 -2.38 7.45
CA GLN A 12 -0.57 -2.14 8.38
C GLN A 12 0.77 -2.04 7.63
N LEU A 13 1.72 -1.33 8.26
CA LEU A 13 3.12 -1.39 7.84
C LEU A 13 3.67 -2.79 8.16
N PRO A 14 4.61 -3.35 7.36
CA PRO A 14 5.03 -4.76 7.50
C PRO A 14 5.63 -5.13 8.86
N TRP A 15 6.14 -4.14 9.61
CA TRP A 15 6.73 -4.35 10.93
C TRP A 15 5.76 -4.10 12.09
N ARG A 16 4.51 -3.69 11.83
CA ARG A 16 3.48 -3.48 12.84
C ARG A 16 2.55 -4.70 12.89
N PHE A 17 2.36 -5.26 14.08
CA PHE A 17 1.52 -6.45 14.34
C PHE A 17 0.46 -6.18 15.42
N ASP A 18 0.24 -4.92 15.77
CA ASP A 18 -0.67 -4.48 16.83
C ASP A 18 -2.15 -4.53 16.41
N ALA A 19 -3.05 -4.27 17.37
CA ALA A 19 -4.49 -4.26 17.12
C ALA A 19 -4.83 -3.26 15.99
N GLY A 20 -5.46 -3.77 14.94
CA GLY A 20 -5.79 -2.97 13.75
C GLY A 20 -6.70 -1.79 14.07
N ILE A 21 -6.52 -0.71 13.32
CA ILE A 21 -7.50 0.38 13.25
C ILE A 21 -8.14 0.38 11.86
N THR A 22 -9.26 1.07 11.73
CA THR A 22 -9.92 1.26 10.46
C THR A 22 -9.34 2.46 9.71
N GLU A 23 -9.63 2.56 8.42
CA GLU A 23 -9.23 3.69 7.59
C GLU A 23 -9.66 5.04 8.19
N CYS A 24 -10.86 5.12 8.77
CA CYS A 24 -11.36 6.33 9.45
C CYS A 24 -10.91 6.49 10.91
N GLY A 25 -10.07 5.60 11.44
CA GLY A 25 -9.44 5.73 12.75
C GLY A 25 -10.21 5.12 13.93
N TYR A 26 -11.31 4.39 13.71
CA TYR A 26 -11.88 3.55 14.76
C TYR A 26 -10.98 2.37 15.07
N ASP A 27 -10.96 1.97 16.34
CA ASP A 27 -10.48 0.67 16.79
C ASP A 27 -11.26 -0.45 16.06
N ALA A 28 -10.54 -1.34 15.36
CA ALA A 28 -11.16 -2.39 14.56
C ALA A 28 -11.93 -3.40 15.42
N SER A 29 -11.60 -3.55 16.70
CA SER A 29 -12.33 -4.43 17.62
C SER A 29 -13.73 -3.94 17.98
N LYS A 30 -14.02 -2.64 17.75
CA LYS A 30 -15.26 -1.98 18.19
C LYS A 30 -16.29 -1.81 17.07
N VAL A 31 -15.93 -2.12 15.83
CA VAL A 31 -16.79 -1.94 14.66
C VAL A 31 -16.69 -3.15 13.75
N LYS A 32 -17.73 -3.39 12.93
CA LYS A 32 -17.67 -4.42 11.90
C LYS A 32 -16.69 -3.99 10.83
N THR A 33 -15.69 -4.82 10.55
CA THR A 33 -14.63 -4.52 9.58
C THR A 33 -14.66 -5.44 8.37
N LEU A 34 -14.19 -4.90 7.24
CA LEU A 34 -13.83 -5.65 6.05
C LEU A 34 -12.39 -5.32 5.63
N THR A 35 -11.74 -6.20 4.88
CA THR A 35 -10.45 -5.87 4.28
C THR A 35 -10.63 -4.88 3.13
N ARG A 36 -9.50 -4.33 2.68
CA ARG A 36 -9.49 -3.40 1.56
C ARG A 36 -9.77 -4.10 0.24
N GLU A 37 -9.29 -5.34 0.10
CA GLU A 37 -9.57 -6.23 -1.01
C GLU A 37 -11.06 -6.54 -1.09
N ASP A 38 -11.68 -6.87 0.05
CA ASP A 38 -13.14 -7.10 0.14
C ASP A 38 -13.93 -5.85 -0.27
N PHE A 39 -13.43 -4.66 0.07
CA PHE A 39 -14.08 -3.41 -0.30
C PHE A 39 -14.06 -3.21 -1.82
N PHE A 40 -12.92 -3.43 -2.46
CA PHE A 40 -12.82 -3.29 -3.91
C PHE A 40 -13.58 -4.39 -4.67
N ALA A 41 -13.63 -5.61 -4.12
CA ALA A 41 -14.48 -6.68 -4.65
C ALA A 41 -15.96 -6.29 -4.57
N ARG A 42 -16.43 -5.82 -3.41
CA ARG A 42 -17.80 -5.31 -3.20
C ARG A 42 -18.12 -4.14 -4.13
N LEU A 43 -17.18 -3.21 -4.30
CA LEU A 43 -17.35 -2.06 -5.18
C LEU A 43 -17.53 -2.48 -6.64
N LYS A 44 -16.77 -3.48 -7.09
CA LYS A 44 -16.87 -4.05 -8.44
C LYS A 44 -18.20 -4.76 -8.66
N GLU A 45 -18.68 -5.50 -7.66
CA GLU A 45 -19.93 -6.28 -7.74
C GLU A 45 -21.18 -5.40 -7.63
N LEU A 46 -21.25 -4.55 -6.61
CA LEU A 46 -22.46 -3.82 -6.27
C LEU A 46 -22.52 -2.44 -6.95
N GLY A 47 -21.39 -1.91 -7.39
CA GLY A 47 -21.27 -0.54 -7.89
C GLY A 47 -21.26 0.51 -6.77
N GLN A 48 -21.04 1.77 -7.16
CA GLN A 48 -20.79 2.86 -6.21
C GLN A 48 -21.97 3.14 -5.27
N ARG A 49 -23.21 3.24 -5.81
CA ARG A 49 -24.40 3.63 -5.03
C ARG A 49 -24.73 2.63 -3.92
N ARG A 50 -24.73 1.33 -4.23
CA ARG A 50 -25.02 0.28 -3.25
C ARG A 50 -23.91 0.15 -2.21
N THR A 51 -22.65 0.25 -2.63
CA THR A 51 -21.51 0.20 -1.72
C THR A 51 -21.51 1.38 -0.72
N ALA A 52 -21.91 2.58 -1.16
CA ALA A 52 -21.98 3.76 -0.29
C ALA A 52 -23.01 3.62 0.85
N MET A 53 -24.05 2.80 0.68
CA MET A 53 -25.03 2.52 1.74
C MET A 53 -24.51 1.51 2.79
N LEU A 54 -23.51 0.71 2.43
CA LEU A 54 -23.04 -0.42 3.25
C LEU A 54 -21.68 -0.17 3.92
N THR A 55 -20.93 0.83 3.45
CA THR A 55 -19.56 1.07 3.89
C THR A 55 -19.40 2.52 4.36
N CYS A 56 -18.67 2.73 5.46
CA CYS A 56 -18.30 4.07 5.92
C CYS A 56 -17.68 4.89 4.77
N MET A 57 -18.26 6.07 4.48
CA MET A 57 -17.82 6.94 3.38
C MET A 57 -16.38 7.41 3.58
N THR A 58 -16.01 7.80 4.81
CA THR A 58 -14.62 8.19 5.14
C THR A 58 -13.63 7.05 4.89
N CYS A 59 -13.97 5.82 5.29
CA CYS A 59 -13.15 4.66 4.96
C CYS A 59 -13.01 4.47 3.45
N SER A 60 -14.13 4.56 2.72
CA SER A 60 -14.17 4.36 1.26
C SER A 60 -13.32 5.38 0.50
N ASP A 61 -13.40 6.66 0.88
CA ASP A 61 -12.62 7.73 0.26
C ASP A 61 -11.12 7.59 0.57
N THR A 62 -10.80 7.26 1.82
CA THR A 62 -9.41 7.05 2.26
C THR A 62 -8.79 5.84 1.57
N ALA A 63 -9.54 4.73 1.47
CA ALA A 63 -9.11 3.53 0.78
C ALA A 63 -8.90 3.74 -0.73
N ARG A 64 -9.60 4.68 -1.37
CA ARG A 64 -9.35 4.99 -2.79
C ARG A 64 -8.16 5.92 -2.99
N ARG A 65 -7.90 6.81 -2.03
CA ARG A 65 -6.85 7.83 -2.12
C ARG A 65 -5.45 7.26 -1.94
N TRP A 66 -5.27 6.41 -0.95
CA TRP A 66 -3.93 5.98 -0.51
C TRP A 66 -3.57 4.60 -1.03
N GLY A 67 -2.27 4.31 -1.21
CA GLY A 67 -1.78 2.98 -1.59
C GLY A 67 -1.54 2.07 -0.39
N THR A 68 -1.40 0.76 -0.63
CA THR A 68 -0.89 -0.20 0.35
C THR A 68 0.62 -0.38 0.24
N TRP A 69 1.24 -1.06 1.21
CA TRP A 69 2.67 -1.39 1.14
C TRP A 69 3.01 -2.22 -0.09
N GLY A 70 2.14 -3.17 -0.46
CA GLY A 70 2.33 -4.02 -1.64
C GLY A 70 2.24 -3.27 -2.97
N ASP A 71 1.49 -2.15 -3.01
CA ASP A 71 1.36 -1.31 -4.21
C ASP A 71 2.55 -0.36 -4.37
N ASP A 72 2.79 0.46 -3.34
CA ASP A 72 3.87 1.44 -3.28
C ASP A 72 4.17 1.77 -1.81
N PRO A 73 5.29 1.29 -1.25
CA PRO A 73 5.70 1.56 0.13
C PRO A 73 5.74 3.06 0.47
N ARG A 74 6.04 3.93 -0.52
CA ARG A 74 6.09 5.38 -0.30
C ARG A 74 4.71 5.95 -0.02
N LYS A 75 3.68 5.47 -0.73
CA LYS A 75 2.29 5.92 -0.51
C LYS A 75 1.72 5.40 0.80
N ALA A 76 2.08 4.17 1.18
CA ALA A 76 1.71 3.62 2.48
C ALA A 76 2.32 4.45 3.62
N LEU A 77 3.61 4.81 3.50
CA LEU A 77 4.31 5.61 4.49
C LEU A 77 3.82 7.08 4.52
N GLU A 78 3.58 7.70 3.35
CA GLU A 78 3.03 9.06 3.24
C GLU A 78 1.71 9.20 4.01
N ARG A 79 0.84 8.19 3.90
CA ARG A 79 -0.42 8.15 4.63
C ARG A 79 -0.21 8.12 6.15
N GLU A 80 0.69 7.27 6.63
CA GLU A 80 1.00 7.19 8.07
C GLU A 80 1.62 8.50 8.56
N ILE A 81 2.55 9.10 7.80
CA ILE A 81 3.11 10.43 8.10
C ILE A 81 2.00 11.47 8.16
N GLN A 82 1.10 11.54 7.18
CA GLN A 82 0.02 12.52 7.17
C GLN A 82 -0.93 12.33 8.34
N TRP A 83 -1.24 11.08 8.69
CA TRP A 83 -2.11 10.76 9.81
C TRP A 83 -1.48 11.16 11.14
N GLU A 84 -0.22 10.79 11.34
CA GLU A 84 0.50 10.98 12.59
C GLU A 84 0.98 12.42 12.82
N CYS A 85 1.31 13.16 11.75
CA CYS A 85 1.69 14.59 11.84
C CYS A 85 0.47 15.53 11.76
N GLY A 86 -0.59 15.15 11.06
CA GLY A 86 -1.71 16.04 10.73
C GLY A 86 -2.93 15.93 11.65
N TYR A 87 -3.21 14.77 12.25
CA TYR A 87 -4.46 14.53 12.96
C TYR A 87 -4.24 14.18 14.44
N ARG A 88 -4.35 15.20 15.31
CA ARG A 88 -4.19 15.15 16.78
C ARG A 88 -2.82 14.62 17.20
N ARG A 89 -1.98 15.50 17.77
CA ARG A 89 -0.72 15.18 18.47
C ARG A 89 -0.97 14.13 19.56
N THR A 90 -0.96 12.87 19.18
CA THR A 90 -1.19 11.69 20.01
C THR A 90 0.09 10.88 20.04
N ASP A 91 0.24 10.02 21.04
CA ASP A 91 1.44 9.20 21.26
C ASP A 91 1.87 8.38 20.03
N ARG A 92 0.95 8.11 19.09
CA ARG A 92 1.27 7.42 17.83
C ARG A 92 2.26 8.16 16.95
N GLY A 93 2.23 9.50 16.91
CA GLY A 93 3.21 10.27 16.11
C GLY A 93 4.65 10.14 16.59
N VAL A 94 4.85 9.76 17.85
CA VAL A 94 6.16 9.40 18.40
C VAL A 94 6.58 8.01 17.91
N GLN A 95 5.62 7.08 17.79
CA GLN A 95 5.91 5.71 17.39
C GLN A 95 6.50 5.61 15.98
N LEU A 96 5.90 6.17 14.92
CA LEU A 96 6.48 6.07 13.57
C LEU A 96 7.85 6.74 13.50
N ARG A 97 8.02 7.88 14.16
CA ARG A 97 9.32 8.56 14.23
C ARG A 97 10.39 7.63 14.81
N ASP A 98 10.09 7.00 15.94
CA ASP A 98 11.04 6.11 16.62
C ASP A 98 11.29 4.83 15.80
N GLU A 99 10.26 4.30 15.12
CA GLU A 99 10.40 3.20 14.16
C GLU A 99 11.32 3.58 12.99
N LEU A 100 11.22 4.79 12.45
CA LEU A 100 12.08 5.27 11.36
C LEU A 100 13.53 5.46 11.82
N PHE A 101 13.75 5.96 13.04
CA PHE A 101 15.09 6.02 13.63
C PHE A 101 15.68 4.62 13.87
N ALA A 102 14.88 3.68 14.37
CA ALA A 102 15.31 2.30 14.55
C ALA A 102 15.67 1.65 13.20
N ALA A 103 14.87 1.85 12.16
CA ALA A 103 15.17 1.38 10.81
C ALA A 103 16.50 1.97 10.28
N ALA A 104 16.73 3.27 10.47
CA ALA A 104 17.98 3.92 10.08
C ALA A 104 19.19 3.33 10.83
N ALA A 105 19.08 3.14 12.15
CA ALA A 105 20.13 2.55 12.96
C ALA A 105 20.44 1.09 12.56
N LEU A 106 19.41 0.29 12.25
CA LEU A 106 19.58 -1.07 11.75
C LEU A 106 20.27 -1.09 10.38
N ILE A 107 19.90 -0.18 9.47
CA ILE A 107 20.56 -0.05 8.17
C ILE A 107 22.03 0.36 8.33
N GLU A 108 22.33 1.26 9.26
CA GLU A 108 23.71 1.67 9.54
C GLU A 108 24.55 0.53 10.11
N ALA A 109 24.00 -0.23 11.07
CA ALA A 109 24.66 -1.39 11.66
C ALA A 109 24.90 -2.53 10.65
N HIS A 110 24.03 -2.65 9.64
CA HIS A 110 24.08 -3.70 8.61
C HIS A 110 24.27 -3.10 7.20
N ARG A 111 25.16 -2.11 7.08
CA ARG A 111 25.30 -1.32 5.84
C ARG A 111 25.64 -2.18 4.62
N ASP A 112 26.55 -3.12 4.77
CA ASP A 112 27.00 -3.99 3.68
C ASP A 112 25.86 -4.88 3.17
N GLU A 113 25.04 -5.43 4.08
CA GLU A 113 23.86 -6.23 3.73
C GLU A 113 22.82 -5.38 2.98
N PHE A 114 22.56 -4.17 3.48
CA PHE A 114 21.65 -3.25 2.82
C PHE A 114 22.10 -2.92 1.40
N ASP A 115 23.40 -2.61 1.21
CA ASP A 115 23.95 -2.28 -0.11
C ASP A 115 23.93 -3.47 -1.07
N ALA A 116 24.17 -4.68 -0.57
CA ALA A 116 24.01 -5.90 -1.35
C ALA A 116 22.56 -6.06 -1.85
N PHE A 117 21.55 -5.88 -0.98
CA PHE A 117 20.14 -5.98 -1.37
C PHE A 117 19.73 -4.93 -2.42
N ILE A 118 20.25 -3.70 -2.30
CA ILE A 118 20.00 -2.64 -3.28
C ILE A 118 20.63 -3.01 -4.63
N SER A 119 21.90 -3.42 -4.64
CA SER A 119 22.60 -3.81 -5.87
C SER A 119 21.93 -4.99 -6.58
N GLU A 120 21.54 -6.04 -5.84
CA GLU A 120 20.80 -7.18 -6.41
C GLU A 120 19.47 -6.75 -7.05
N THR A 121 18.77 -5.81 -6.41
CA THR A 121 17.51 -5.27 -6.93
C THR A 121 17.74 -4.49 -8.24
N GLU A 122 18.80 -3.69 -8.31
CA GLU A 122 19.18 -2.95 -9.51
C GLU A 122 19.57 -3.88 -10.66
N GLN A 123 20.43 -4.87 -10.40
CA GLN A 123 20.81 -5.89 -11.38
C GLN A 123 19.60 -6.63 -11.93
N ARG A 124 18.64 -7.01 -11.05
CA ARG A 124 17.39 -7.64 -11.47
C ARG A 124 16.54 -6.73 -12.36
N ARG A 125 16.48 -5.43 -12.06
CA ARG A 125 15.77 -4.45 -12.90
C ARG A 125 16.41 -4.31 -14.28
N GLU A 126 17.74 -4.23 -14.34
CA GLU A 126 18.47 -4.17 -15.62
C GLU A 126 18.27 -5.43 -16.46
N TRP A 127 18.35 -6.60 -15.83
CA TRP A 127 18.09 -7.87 -16.51
C TRP A 127 16.69 -7.92 -17.11
N ASN A 128 15.67 -7.53 -16.34
CA ASN A 128 14.29 -7.48 -16.81
C ASN A 128 14.11 -6.49 -17.97
N LYS A 129 14.78 -5.34 -17.93
CA LYS A 129 14.77 -4.34 -19.01
C LYS A 129 15.37 -4.92 -20.29
N LYS A 130 16.57 -5.50 -20.24
CA LYS A 130 17.24 -6.14 -21.39
C LYS A 130 16.37 -7.25 -22.00
N LYS A 131 15.73 -8.07 -21.15
CA LYS A 131 14.82 -9.13 -21.59
C LYS A 131 13.59 -8.56 -22.31
N ALA A 132 12.99 -7.48 -21.80
CA ALA A 132 11.86 -6.82 -22.43
C ALA A 132 12.23 -6.19 -23.78
N GLU A 133 13.40 -5.54 -23.88
CA GLU A 133 13.92 -4.96 -25.12
C GLU A 133 14.19 -6.04 -26.18
N ALA A 134 14.81 -7.15 -25.81
CA ALA A 134 15.03 -8.29 -26.70
C ALA A 134 13.71 -8.90 -27.20
N ALA A 135 12.70 -9.03 -26.33
CA ALA A 135 11.38 -9.50 -26.72
C ALA A 135 10.68 -8.55 -27.68
N ALA A 136 10.76 -7.23 -27.45
CA ALA A 136 10.21 -6.21 -28.32
C ALA A 136 10.90 -6.18 -29.70
N ALA A 137 12.23 -6.32 -29.74
CA ALA A 137 13.00 -6.40 -30.99
C ALA A 137 12.60 -7.62 -31.83
N LYS A 138 12.43 -8.79 -31.19
CA LYS A 138 11.96 -10.01 -31.85
C LYS A 138 10.55 -9.83 -32.42
N GLN A 139 9.63 -9.22 -31.69
CA GLN A 139 8.27 -8.94 -32.17
C GLN A 139 8.23 -7.95 -33.35
N ARG A 140 9.14 -6.96 -33.37
CA ARG A 140 9.29 -6.04 -34.52
C ARG A 140 9.80 -6.77 -35.76
N HIS A 141 10.83 -7.61 -35.60
CA HIS A 141 11.39 -8.38 -36.72
C HIS A 141 10.40 -9.42 -37.27
N SER A 142 9.54 -10.01 -36.44
CA SER A 142 8.46 -10.92 -36.90
C SER A 142 7.25 -10.22 -37.53
N ARG A 143 7.20 -8.88 -37.53
CA ARG A 143 6.10 -8.07 -38.07
C ARG A 143 6.42 -7.39 -39.40
N GLU A 144 7.62 -7.54 -39.95
CA GLU A 144 7.92 -7.17 -41.34
C GLU A 144 7.56 -8.36 -42.23
N PRO A 145 6.41 -8.34 -42.95
CA PRO A 145 6.16 -9.34 -43.98
C PRO A 145 7.07 -9.02 -45.15
N GLY A 146 7.61 -10.06 -45.79
CA GLY A 146 8.41 -9.93 -47.01
C GLY A 146 7.76 -8.94 -47.97
N GLY A 147 8.40 -7.78 -48.10
CA GLY A 147 8.14 -6.83 -49.17
C GLY A 147 8.76 -7.39 -50.44
N LEU A 148 7.86 -7.77 -51.36
CA LEU A 148 7.97 -7.80 -52.82
C LEU A 148 9.30 -8.30 -53.45
#